data_AF-A0A2V8E280-F1
#
_entry.id   AF-A0A2V8E280-F1
#
_cell.length_a   1.000
_cell.length_b   1.000
_cell.length_c   1.000
_cell.angle_alpha   90.00
_cell.angle_beta   90.00
_cell.angle_gamma   90.00
#
_symmetry.space_group_name_H-M   'P 1'
#
loop_
_entity.id
_entity.type
_entity.pdbx_description
1 polymer ?
#
loop_
_entity_poly.entity_id
_entity_poly.type
_entity_poly.pdbx_seq_one_letter_code
_entity_poly.pdbx_strand_id
1 'polypeptide(L)'
;MDLLRWGRSPWGEWVLTHVSWNLFWASLFAGVLFFVAHASYMLFSAHRKRSAAETDALEAANKNLPAQIERHNLTARLFHWVMAASMFTLLFTAFLPVVGIRFAWVQWHWMAGLVLVAAILFHIVHATFFLD
;
A
#
# COMPACT_ATOMS: atom_id res chain seq x y z
N MET A 1 4.37 22.22 20.47
CA MET A 1 4.73 20.95 19.82
C MET A 1 5.61 21.30 18.63
N ASP A 2 6.92 21.19 18.75
CA ASP A 2 7.80 21.50 17.62
C ASP A 2 7.60 20.43 16.53
N LEU A 3 7.10 20.86 15.37
CA LEU A 3 6.87 20.00 14.20
C LEU A 3 8.20 19.48 13.63
N LEU A 4 9.22 20.33 13.67
CA LEU A 4 10.56 20.06 13.15
C LEU A 4 11.57 20.33 14.25
N ARG A 5 12.50 19.39 14.45
CA ARG A 5 13.60 19.52 15.40
C ARG A 5 14.91 19.71 14.65
N TRP A 6 15.51 20.88 14.82
CA TRP A 6 16.79 21.25 14.23
C TRP A 6 17.93 20.94 15.21
N GLY A 7 19.09 20.56 14.67
CA GLY A 7 20.30 20.33 15.43
C GLY A 7 21.54 20.72 14.62
N ARG A 8 22.69 20.80 15.29
CA ARG A 8 23.98 21.02 14.62
C ARG A 8 24.57 19.67 14.21
N SER A 9 25.04 19.57 12.97
CA SER A 9 25.83 18.42 12.50
C SER A 9 27.23 18.42 13.16
N PRO A 10 28.01 17.34 13.03
CA PRO A 10 29.40 17.31 13.50
C PRO A 10 30.29 18.41 12.89
N TRP A 11 29.88 18.99 11.74
CA TRP A 11 30.57 20.09 11.06
C TRP A 11 29.97 21.47 11.38
N GLY A 12 29.04 21.55 12.33
CA GLY A 12 28.42 22.80 12.76
C GLY A 12 27.30 23.31 11.86
N GLU A 13 26.84 22.54 10.87
CA GLU A 13 25.73 22.93 10.00
C GLU A 13 24.37 22.71 10.66
N TRP A 14 23.38 23.56 10.38
CA TRP A 14 22.01 23.31 10.82
C TRP A 14 21.37 22.22 9.95
N VAL A 15 20.99 21.12 10.58
CA VAL A 15 20.33 19.99 9.90
C VAL A 15 19.02 19.65 10.58
N LEU A 16 18.06 19.17 9.79
CA LEU A 16 16.83 18.61 10.31
C LEU A 16 17.15 17.25 10.94
N THR A 17 16.91 17.12 12.24
CA THR A 17 17.21 15.88 12.96
C THR A 17 16.01 14.96 13.07
N HIS A 18 14.83 15.51 13.38
CA HIS A 18 13.61 14.73 13.59
C HIS A 18 12.36 15.54 13.20
N VAL A 19 11.35 14.84 12.70
CA VAL A 19 9.97 15.34 12.65
C VAL A 19 9.25 14.97 13.96
N SER A 20 8.22 15.71 14.34
CA SER A 20 7.46 15.42 15.57
C SER A 20 6.89 14.01 15.58
N TRP A 21 7.12 13.26 16.67
CA TRP A 21 6.48 11.96 16.91
C TRP A 21 4.95 12.04 16.97
N ASN A 22 4.39 13.20 17.27
CA ASN A 22 2.94 13.37 17.24
C ASN A 22 2.37 13.25 15.83
N LEU A 23 3.16 13.54 14.78
CA LEU A 23 2.72 13.33 13.39
C LEU A 23 2.60 11.85 13.05
N PHE A 24 3.46 11.00 13.63
CA PHE A 24 3.32 9.55 13.49
C PHE A 24 1.99 9.09 14.12
N TRP A 25 1.73 9.49 15.37
CA TRP A 25 0.49 9.11 16.05
C TRP A 25 -0.76 9.68 15.37
N ALA A 26 -0.70 10.92 14.88
CA ALA A 26 -1.78 11.53 14.12
C ALA A 26 -2.05 10.75 12.81
N SER A 27 -1.00 10.39 12.07
CA SER A 27 -1.11 9.60 10.84
C SER A 27 -1.67 8.21 11.10
N LEU A 28 -1.20 7.55 12.17
CA LEU A 28 -1.69 6.23 12.57
C LEU A 28 -3.18 6.28 12.93
N PHE A 29 -3.57 7.24 13.76
CA PHE A 29 -4.96 7.44 14.15
C PHE A 29 -5.86 7.76 12.96
N ALA A 30 -5.42 8.64 12.06
CA ALA A 30 -6.14 8.95 10.82
C ALA A 30 -6.31 7.71 9.93
N GLY A 31 -5.27 6.88 9.80
CA GLY A 31 -5.34 5.61 9.07
C GLY A 31 -6.35 4.63 9.69
N VAL A 32 -6.34 4.47 11.02
CA VAL A 32 -7.31 3.62 11.73
C VAL A 32 -8.74 4.14 11.56
N LEU A 33 -8.96 5.44 11.73
CA LEU A 33 -10.27 6.05 11.50
C LEU A 33 -10.76 5.86 10.07
N PHE A 34 -9.87 6.03 9.08
CA PHE A 34 -10.19 5.75 7.69
C PHE A 34 -10.62 4.29 7.51
N PHE A 35 -9.88 3.33 8.06
CA PHE A 35 -10.26 1.92 7.98
C PHE A 35 -11.60 1.62 8.64
N VAL A 36 -11.87 2.19 9.83
CA VAL A 36 -13.15 2.02 10.52
C VAL A 36 -14.30 2.63 9.70
N ALA A 37 -14.12 3.85 9.19
CA ALA A 37 -15.11 4.52 8.35
C ALA A 37 -15.34 3.75 7.05
N HIS A 38 -14.28 3.29 6.40
CA HIS A 38 -14.37 2.49 5.17
C HIS A 38 -15.04 1.15 5.41
N ALA A 39 -14.67 0.42 6.47
CA ALA A 39 -15.30 -0.85 6.83
C ALA A 39 -16.79 -0.66 7.18
N SER A 40 -17.11 0.38 7.95
CA SER A 40 -18.50 0.75 8.26
C SER A 40 -19.27 1.07 6.98
N TYR A 41 -18.68 1.88 6.09
CA TYR A 41 -19.26 2.13 4.78
C TYR A 41 -19.45 0.83 4.00
N MET A 42 -18.49 -0.10 3.97
CA MET A 42 -18.65 -1.37 3.25
C MET A 42 -19.76 -2.26 3.83
N LEU A 43 -19.93 -2.26 5.16
CA LEU A 43 -20.95 -3.03 5.88
C LEU A 43 -22.36 -2.43 5.74
N PHE A 44 -22.47 -1.11 5.80
CA PHE A 44 -23.76 -0.39 5.83
C PHE A 44 -24.15 0.21 4.48
N SER A 45 -23.21 0.39 3.57
CA SER A 45 -23.52 0.64 2.17
C SER A 45 -24.24 -0.60 1.70
N ALA A 46 -25.55 -0.46 1.50
CA ALA A 46 -26.37 -1.39 0.77
C ALA A 46 -25.82 -1.45 -0.66
N HIS A 47 -24.72 -2.19 -0.84
CA HIS A 47 -24.20 -2.58 -2.13
C HIS A 47 -25.35 -3.35 -2.74
N ARG A 48 -26.13 -2.68 -3.59
CA ARG A 48 -27.14 -3.26 -4.46
C ARG A 48 -26.39 -4.15 -5.42
N LYS A 49 -25.94 -5.30 -4.91
CA LYS A 49 -25.55 -6.43 -5.74
C LYS A 49 -26.77 -6.70 -6.59
N ARG A 50 -26.57 -6.81 -7.90
CA ARG A 50 -27.62 -7.24 -8.81
C ARG A 50 -28.29 -8.46 -8.22
N SER A 51 -29.62 -8.49 -8.28
CA SER A 51 -30.35 -9.66 -7.79
C SER A 51 -29.91 -10.90 -8.56
N ALA A 52 -30.03 -12.09 -7.96
CA ALA A 52 -29.73 -13.34 -8.66
C ALA A 52 -30.48 -13.44 -10.00
N ALA A 53 -31.75 -13.02 -10.03
CA ALA A 53 -32.54 -12.99 -11.25
C ALA A 53 -31.96 -12.06 -12.34
N GLU A 54 -31.39 -10.92 -11.96
CA GLU A 54 -30.73 -9.99 -12.90
C GLU A 54 -29.39 -10.54 -13.38
N THR A 55 -28.60 -11.19 -12.50
CA THR A 55 -27.35 -11.84 -12.91
C THR A 55 -27.62 -13.02 -13.85
N ASP A 56 -28.61 -13.86 -13.54
CA ASP A 56 -28.97 -15.02 -14.35
C ASP A 56 -29.48 -14.61 -15.74
N ALA A 57 -30.28 -13.54 -15.81
CA ALA A 57 -30.72 -12.97 -17.07
C ALA A 57 -29.56 -12.45 -17.93
N LEU A 58 -28.56 -11.81 -17.31
CA LEU A 58 -27.36 -11.34 -18.00
C LEU A 58 -26.49 -12.50 -18.49
N GLU A 59 -26.31 -13.55 -17.69
CA GLU A 59 -25.58 -14.76 -18.10
C GLU A 59 -26.29 -15.49 -19.25
N ALA A 60 -27.62 -15.61 -19.17
CA ALA A 60 -28.43 -16.19 -20.22
C ALA A 60 -28.38 -15.38 -21.53
N ALA A 61 -28.23 -14.06 -21.44
CA ALA A 61 -28.08 -13.17 -22.59
C ALA A 61 -26.66 -13.19 -23.19
N ASN A 62 -25.64 -13.54 -22.40
CA ASN A 62 -24.22 -13.49 -22.81
C ASN A 62 -23.54 -14.87 -22.80
N LYS A 63 -24.19 -15.90 -23.36
CA LYS A 63 -23.68 -17.29 -23.41
C LYS A 63 -22.36 -17.46 -24.18
N ASN A 64 -21.99 -16.46 -24.97
CA ASN A 64 -20.73 -16.42 -25.71
C ASN A 64 -19.53 -16.00 -24.84
N LEU A 65 -19.75 -15.54 -23.61
CA LEU A 65 -18.68 -15.22 -22.67
C LEU A 65 -18.18 -16.47 -21.95
N PRO A 66 -16.89 -16.53 -21.59
CA PRO A 66 -16.37 -17.60 -20.75
C PRO A 66 -16.98 -17.54 -19.35
N ALA A 67 -17.05 -18.71 -18.68
CA ALA A 67 -17.57 -18.81 -17.32
C ALA A 67 -16.82 -17.93 -16.29
N GLN A 68 -15.54 -17.61 -16.56
CA GLN A 68 -14.77 -16.64 -15.79
C GLN A 68 -14.00 -15.73 -16.74
N ILE A 69 -14.09 -14.42 -16.50
CA ILE A 69 -13.32 -13.41 -17.20
C ILE A 69 -12.08 -13.10 -16.37
N GLU A 70 -10.91 -13.35 -16.93
CA GLU A 70 -9.66 -12.98 -16.29
C GLU A 70 -9.53 -11.45 -16.27
N ARG A 71 -9.62 -10.85 -15.08
CA ARG A 71 -9.43 -9.39 -14.90
C ARG A 71 -7.96 -8.98 -14.81
N HIS A 72 -7.10 -9.85 -14.30
CA HIS A 72 -5.68 -9.60 -14.11
C HIS A 72 -4.93 -10.88 -14.39
N ASN A 73 -3.99 -10.84 -15.34
CA ASN A 73 -3.13 -11.98 -15.63
C ASN A 73 -2.20 -12.32 -14.45
N LEU A 74 -1.60 -13.52 -14.48
CA LEU A 74 -0.70 -13.98 -13.43
C LEU A 74 0.48 -13.01 -13.20
N THR A 75 1.06 -12.48 -14.27
CA THR A 75 2.19 -11.54 -14.19
C THR A 75 1.81 -10.26 -13.44
N ALA A 76 0.66 -9.67 -13.75
CA ALA A 76 0.13 -8.49 -13.07
C ALA A 76 -0.10 -8.76 -11.58
N ARG A 77 -0.65 -9.93 -11.23
CA ARG A 77 -0.84 -10.35 -9.84
C ARG A 77 0.50 -10.49 -9.11
N LEU A 78 1.45 -11.23 -9.68
CA LEU A 78 2.77 -11.45 -9.08
C LEU A 78 3.50 -10.13 -8.86
N PHE A 79 3.46 -9.26 -9.85
CA PHE A 79 4.07 -7.94 -9.78
C PHE A 79 3.48 -7.09 -8.64
N HIS A 80 2.15 -7.09 -8.49
CA HIS A 80 1.48 -6.44 -7.36
C HIS A 80 1.91 -7.04 -6.01
N TRP A 81 1.96 -8.37 -5.91
CA TRP A 81 2.40 -9.06 -4.69
C TRP A 81 3.85 -8.75 -4.32
N VAL A 82 4.76 -8.58 -5.29
CA VAL A 82 6.13 -8.14 -5.04
C VAL A 82 6.15 -6.75 -4.39
N MET A 83 5.41 -5.79 -4.95
CA MET A 83 5.30 -4.45 -4.35
C MET A 83 4.73 -4.50 -2.93
N ALA A 84 3.69 -5.31 -2.70
CA ALA A 84 3.09 -5.47 -1.38
C ALA A 84 4.08 -6.06 -0.36
N ALA A 85 4.81 -7.12 -0.75
CA ALA A 85 5.82 -7.73 0.11
C ALA A 85 6.97 -6.76 0.44
N SER A 86 7.44 -5.98 -0.54
CA SER A 86 8.44 -4.93 -0.31
C SER A 86 7.93 -3.85 0.64
N MET A 87 6.67 -3.41 0.48
CA MET A 87 6.05 -2.42 1.37
C MET A 87 5.98 -2.93 2.82
N PHE A 88 5.50 -4.15 3.05
CA PHE A 88 5.46 -4.73 4.40
C PHE A 88 6.87 -4.87 5.00
N THR A 89 7.84 -5.31 4.19
CA THR A 89 9.24 -5.41 4.63
C THR A 89 9.79 -4.05 5.07
N LEU A 90 9.54 -3.00 4.30
CA LEU A 90 9.96 -1.63 4.63
C LEU A 90 9.28 -1.10 5.90
N LEU A 91 7.98 -1.34 6.08
CA LEU A 91 7.25 -0.95 7.29
C LEU A 91 7.84 -1.65 8.53
N PHE A 92 8.00 -2.97 8.49
CA PHE A 92 8.56 -3.72 9.62
C PHE A 92 9.99 -3.30 9.93
N THR A 93 10.84 -3.17 8.92
CA THR A 93 12.25 -2.79 9.11
C THR A 93 12.42 -1.34 9.55
N ALA A 94 11.49 -0.43 9.23
CA ALA A 94 11.48 0.94 9.73
C ALA A 94 10.96 1.05 11.18
N PHE A 95 9.88 0.34 11.52
CA PHE A 95 9.16 0.56 12.77
C PHE A 95 9.50 -0.41 13.90
N LEU A 96 9.82 -1.67 13.63
CA LEU A 96 10.16 -2.63 14.69
C LEU A 96 11.40 -2.19 15.51
N PRO A 97 12.47 -1.63 14.91
CA PRO A 97 13.60 -1.10 15.68
C PRO A 97 13.21 0.07 16.59
N VAL A 98 12.28 0.92 16.16
CA VAL A 98 11.78 2.07 16.94
C VAL A 98 11.08 1.62 18.22
N VAL A 99 10.31 0.52 18.16
CA VAL A 99 9.62 -0.04 19.33
C VAL A 99 10.51 -1.00 20.15
N GLY A 100 11.81 -1.06 19.85
CA GLY A 100 12.82 -1.77 20.65
C GLY A 100 13.17 -3.18 20.19
N ILE A 101 12.59 -3.68 19.10
CA ILE A 101 12.90 -5.00 18.54
C ILE A 101 14.20 -4.92 17.73
N ARG A 102 15.27 -5.56 18.21
CA ARG A 102 16.60 -5.50 17.62
C ARG A 102 16.86 -6.67 16.67
N PHE A 103 17.21 -6.37 15.43
CA PHE A 103 17.61 -7.33 14.40
C PHE A 103 18.42 -6.62 13.30
N ALA A 104 19.02 -7.36 12.37
CA ALA A 104 19.79 -6.80 11.25
C ALA A 104 18.89 -6.18 10.16
N TRP A 105 18.11 -5.17 10.53
CA TRP A 105 17.05 -4.59 9.70
C TRP A 105 17.58 -3.83 8.47
N VAL A 106 18.76 -3.19 8.58
CA VAL A 106 19.32 -2.31 7.55
C VAL A 106 19.46 -3.04 6.21
N GLN A 107 20.02 -4.26 6.23
CA GLN A 107 20.24 -5.06 5.02
C GLN A 107 18.93 -5.31 4.26
N TRP A 108 17.89 -5.74 4.98
CA TRP A 108 16.58 -6.02 4.40
C TRP A 108 15.87 -4.74 3.94
N HIS A 109 16.05 -3.64 4.67
CA HIS A 109 15.39 -2.37 4.37
C HIS A 109 15.83 -1.79 3.03
N TRP A 110 17.13 -1.63 2.79
CA TRP A 110 17.59 -1.05 1.52
C TRP A 110 17.33 -1.97 0.33
N MET A 111 17.45 -3.29 0.51
CA MET A 111 17.12 -4.27 -0.54
C MET A 111 15.65 -4.19 -0.93
N ALA A 112 14.74 -4.18 0.05
CA ALA A 112 13.31 -4.01 -0.19
C ALA A 112 13.00 -2.67 -0.85
N GLY A 113 13.71 -1.61 -0.48
CA GLY A 113 13.60 -0.28 -1.09
C GLY A 113 13.95 -0.28 -2.58
N LEU A 114 15.08 -0.90 -2.97
CA LEU A 114 15.45 -1.01 -4.38
C LEU A 114 14.45 -1.83 -5.19
N VAL A 115 13.99 -2.96 -4.63
CA VAL A 115 12.95 -3.79 -5.27
C VAL A 115 11.67 -2.98 -5.46
N LEU A 116 11.23 -2.23 -4.45
CA LEU A 116 10.02 -1.41 -4.54
C LEU A 116 10.17 -0.30 -5.59
N VAL A 117 11.31 0.41 -5.63
CA VAL A 117 11.55 1.46 -6.62
C VAL A 117 11.54 0.90 -8.03
N ALA A 118 12.28 -0.17 -8.29
CA ALA A 118 12.28 -0.82 -9.60
C ALA A 118 10.88 -1.29 -10.00
N ALA A 119 10.13 -1.87 -9.04
CA ALA A 119 8.77 -2.27 -9.28
C ALA A 119 7.87 -1.07 -9.64
N ILE A 120 7.83 -0.02 -8.82
CA ILE A 120 7.00 1.16 -9.09
C ILE A 120 7.31 1.78 -10.46
N LEU A 121 8.60 1.86 -10.85
CA LEU A 121 8.96 2.36 -12.18
C LEU A 121 8.37 1.49 -13.30
N PHE A 122 8.50 0.17 -13.18
CA PHE A 122 7.84 -0.76 -14.10
C PHE A 122 6.33 -0.57 -14.10
N HIS A 123 5.71 -0.42 -12.92
CA HIS A 123 4.27 -0.24 -12.78
C HIS A 123 3.78 1.01 -13.52
N ILE A 124 4.47 2.13 -13.35
CA ILE A 124 4.12 3.40 -14.00
C ILE A 124 4.19 3.24 -15.52
N VAL A 125 5.26 2.64 -16.05
CA VAL A 125 5.41 2.41 -17.49
C VAL A 125 4.32 1.47 -18.02
N HIS A 126 4.13 0.32 -17.36
CA HIS A 126 3.10 -0.65 -17.74
C HIS A 126 1.70 -0.05 -17.71
N ALA A 127 1.36 0.68 -16.65
CA ALA A 127 0.06 1.30 -16.50
C ALA A 127 -0.15 2.45 -17.50
N THR A 128 0.88 3.20 -17.85
CA THR A 128 0.73 4.36 -18.74
C THR A 128 0.66 3.95 -20.22
N PHE A 129 1.42 2.93 -20.62
CA PHE A 129 1.64 2.63 -22.04
C PHE A 129 1.13 1.25 -22.49
N PHE A 130 0.83 0.34 -21.55
CA PHE A 130 0.53 -1.06 -21.84
C PHE A 130 -0.71 -1.57 -21.11
N LEU A 131 -1.57 -0.67 -20.61
CA LEU A 131 -2.91 -1.05 -20.17
C LEU A 131 -3.76 -1.37 -21.40
N ASP A 132 -3.85 -2.66 -21.72
CA ASP A 132 -4.94 -3.24 -22.51
C ASP A 132 -6.23 -3.27 -21.66
#